data_AF-A0A920B6M5-F1
#
_entry.id   AF-A0A920B6M5-F1
#
_cell.length_a   1.000
_cell.length_b   1.000
_cell.length_c   1.000
_cell.angle_alpha   90.00
_cell.angle_beta   90.00
_cell.angle_gamma   90.00
#
_symmetry.space_group_name_H-M   'P 1'
#
loop_
_entity.id
_entity.type
_entity.pdbx_description
1 polymer ?
#
loop_
_entity_poly.entity_id
_entity_poly.type
_entity_poly.pdbx_seq_one_letter_code
_entity_poly.pdbx_strand_id
1 'polypeptide(L)'
;MREESLFDTNAVSWVGAKGLMQLMDKTKQNLEKDLGVKSDNVFKPKVNIKLGTFYLSKLMKDFDNDLIRVIASYNAGPHNIKKWNKRFDGYENDEFVESIPFKETHGYVKRVLRSYFKYNELN
;
A
#
# COMPACT_ATOMS: atom_id res chain seq x y z
N MET A 1 -5.56 5.59 -1.02
CA MET A 1 -6.68 6.34 -0.42
C MET A 1 -8.03 5.91 -0.98
N ARG A 2 -8.37 6.21 -2.25
CA ARG A 2 -9.66 5.79 -2.84
C ARG A 2 -9.94 4.30 -2.62
N GLU A 3 -9.03 3.43 -3.01
CA GLU A 3 -9.21 1.98 -2.86
C GLU A 3 -8.99 1.45 -1.44
N GLU A 4 -8.50 2.30 -0.52
CA GLU A 4 -8.24 1.91 0.86
C GLU A 4 -9.46 2.14 1.74
N SER A 5 -10.05 3.34 1.66
CA SER A 5 -11.11 3.75 2.57
C SER A 5 -12.30 4.40 1.89
N LEU A 6 -12.29 4.53 0.55
CA LEU A 6 -13.25 5.35 -0.19
C LEU A 6 -13.33 6.79 0.36
N PHE A 7 -12.19 7.30 0.85
CA PHE A 7 -12.04 8.61 1.50
C PHE A 7 -12.70 8.75 2.88
N ASP A 8 -13.20 7.68 3.48
CA ASP A 8 -13.63 7.69 4.87
C ASP A 8 -12.41 7.80 5.81
N THR A 9 -12.38 8.84 6.64
CA THR A 9 -11.31 9.12 7.60
C THR A 9 -11.35 8.20 8.81
N ASN A 10 -12.51 7.60 9.10
CA ASN A 10 -12.75 6.74 10.25
C ASN A 10 -12.84 5.26 9.88
N ALA A 11 -12.54 4.90 8.63
CA ALA A 11 -12.59 3.52 8.16
C ALA A 11 -11.72 2.60 9.02
N VAL A 12 -12.29 1.46 9.42
CA VAL A 12 -11.60 0.37 10.11
C VAL A 12 -11.88 -0.94 9.38
N SER A 13 -10.85 -1.61 8.90
CA SER A 13 -11.02 -2.94 8.29
C SER A 13 -11.26 -4.01 9.36
N TRP A 14 -11.76 -5.17 8.93
CA TRP A 14 -12.00 -6.32 9.82
C TRP A 14 -10.73 -6.82 10.55
N VAL A 15 -9.55 -6.62 9.96
CA VAL A 15 -8.24 -6.92 10.58
C VAL A 15 -7.62 -5.74 11.33
N GLY A 16 -8.32 -4.61 11.41
CA GLY A 16 -7.91 -3.44 12.20
C GLY A 16 -7.00 -2.45 11.47
N ALA A 17 -7.01 -2.40 10.15
CA ALA A 17 -6.37 -1.33 9.38
C ALA A 17 -7.18 -0.03 9.50
N LYS A 18 -6.54 1.13 9.64
CA LYS A 18 -7.23 2.37 10.07
C LYS A 18 -7.00 3.59 9.16
N GLY A 19 -8.08 4.35 8.97
CA GLY A 19 -8.10 5.67 8.34
C GLY A 19 -7.92 5.68 6.83
N LEU A 20 -7.65 6.86 6.26
CA LEU A 20 -7.62 7.13 4.82
C LEU A 20 -6.73 6.21 3.98
N MET A 21 -5.63 5.73 4.57
CA MET A 21 -4.62 4.90 3.93
C MET A 21 -4.51 3.52 4.59
N GLN A 22 -5.49 3.15 5.42
CA GLN A 22 -5.64 1.84 6.06
C GLN A 22 -4.32 1.31 6.66
N LEU A 23 -3.73 2.07 7.58
CA LEU A 23 -2.50 1.65 8.24
C LEU A 23 -2.79 0.64 9.34
N MET A 24 -2.05 -0.47 9.35
CA MET A 24 -2.01 -1.41 10.47
C MET A 24 -1.28 -0.78 11.66
N ASP A 25 -1.69 -1.10 12.89
CA ASP A 25 -1.08 -0.54 14.11
C ASP A 25 0.43 -0.82 14.20
N LYS A 26 0.86 -2.04 13.84
CA LYS A 26 2.30 -2.40 13.80
C LYS A 26 3.06 -1.58 12.77
N THR A 27 2.48 -1.37 11.58
CA THR A 27 3.08 -0.55 10.52
C THR A 27 3.19 0.91 10.98
N LYS A 28 2.11 1.47 11.56
CA LYS A 28 2.10 2.80 12.16
C LYS A 28 3.25 2.97 13.16
N GLN A 29 3.38 2.05 14.13
CA GLN A 29 4.41 2.11 15.17
C GLN A 29 5.84 2.09 14.58
N ASN A 30 6.09 1.27 13.56
CA ASN A 30 7.38 1.24 12.88
C ASN A 30 7.69 2.56 12.17
N LEU A 31 6.71 3.12 11.45
CA LEU A 31 6.88 4.39 10.73
C LEU A 31 7.08 5.57 11.68
N GLU A 32 6.38 5.58 12.81
CA GLU A 32 6.57 6.55 13.89
C GLU A 32 8.00 6.52 14.43
N LYS A 33 8.51 5.31 14.70
CA LYS A 33 9.89 5.11 15.15
C LYS A 33 10.89 5.60 14.10
N ASP A 34 10.70 5.25 12.84
CA ASP A 34 11.58 5.65 11.73
C ASP A 34 11.63 7.18 11.54
N LEU A 35 10.51 7.86 11.81
CA LEU A 35 10.40 9.31 11.71
C LEU A 35 10.78 10.06 13.00
N GLY A 36 11.00 9.35 14.11
CA GLY A 36 11.20 9.97 15.43
C GLY A 36 9.99 10.77 15.91
N VAL A 37 8.77 10.36 15.54
CA VAL A 37 7.52 11.04 15.92
C VAL A 37 6.61 10.09 16.70
N LYS A 38 5.70 10.65 17.50
CA LYS A 38 4.58 9.93 18.10
C LYS A 38 3.30 10.61 17.64
N SER A 39 2.34 9.86 17.13
CA SER A 39 1.05 10.39 16.69
C SER A 39 -0.07 9.97 17.63
N ASP A 40 -0.84 10.98 18.05
CA ASP A 40 -1.91 10.82 19.03
C ASP A 40 -3.11 10.06 18.45
N ASN A 41 -3.40 10.26 17.16
CA ASN A 41 -4.58 9.68 16.52
C ASN A 41 -4.35 9.42 15.03
N VAL A 42 -4.38 8.15 14.64
CA VAL A 42 -4.18 7.69 13.25
C VAL A 42 -5.37 7.98 12.34
N PHE A 43 -6.54 8.33 12.88
CA PHE A 43 -7.72 8.75 12.12
C PHE A 43 -7.64 10.22 11.68
N LYS A 44 -6.74 11.03 12.27
CA LYS A 44 -6.52 12.41 11.80
C LYS A 44 -5.97 12.38 10.37
N PRO A 45 -6.64 12.96 9.36
CA PRO A 45 -6.24 12.86 7.95
C PRO A 45 -4.77 13.21 7.69
N LYS A 46 -4.30 14.33 8.27
CA LYS A 46 -2.91 14.79 8.13
C LYS A 46 -1.89 13.78 8.68
N VAL A 47 -2.22 13.11 9.79
CA VAL A 47 -1.36 12.07 10.39
C VAL A 47 -1.36 10.82 9.52
N ASN A 48 -2.55 10.35 9.14
CA ASN A 48 -2.71 9.14 8.35
C ASN A 48 -2.01 9.25 6.99
N ILE A 49 -2.23 10.38 6.30
CA ILE A 49 -1.59 10.69 5.02
C ILE A 49 -0.08 10.76 5.20
N LYS A 50 0.44 11.52 6.18
CA LYS A 50 1.89 11.66 6.39
C LYS A 50 2.57 10.29 6.59
N LEU A 51 2.00 9.45 7.44
CA LEU A 51 2.55 8.12 7.70
C LEU A 51 2.41 7.22 6.47
N GLY A 52 1.26 7.21 5.81
CA GLY A 52 1.01 6.37 4.64
C GLY A 52 1.85 6.77 3.43
N THR A 53 2.06 8.06 3.18
CA THR A 53 2.96 8.54 2.10
C THR A 53 4.43 8.25 2.42
N PHE A 54 4.82 8.32 3.70
CA PHE A 54 6.16 7.89 4.11
C PHE A 54 6.35 6.38 3.94
N TYR A 55 5.31 5.58 4.20
CA TYR A 55 5.37 4.16 3.92
C TYR A 55 5.47 3.87 2.41
N LEU A 56 4.67 4.56 1.59
CA LEU A 56 4.76 4.47 0.14
C LEU A 56 6.16 4.83 -0.37
N SER A 57 6.79 5.90 0.13
CA SER A 57 8.14 6.27 -0.32
C SER A 57 9.19 5.22 0.04
N LYS A 58 9.06 4.57 1.21
CA LYS A 58 9.90 3.43 1.57
C LYS A 58 9.71 2.26 0.60
N LEU A 59 8.47 1.93 0.25
CA LEU A 59 8.18 0.88 -0.72
C LEU A 59 8.71 1.21 -2.11
N MET A 60 8.55 2.45 -2.57
CA MET A 60 9.10 2.91 -3.85
C MET A 60 10.61 2.71 -3.90
N LYS A 61 11.32 3.02 -2.81
CA LYS A 61 12.76 2.75 -2.69
C LYS A 61 13.09 1.25 -2.67
N ASP A 62 12.32 0.45 -1.93
CA ASP A 62 12.56 -0.99 -1.77
C ASP A 62 12.35 -1.79 -3.07
N PHE A 63 11.61 -1.24 -4.03
CA PHE A 63 11.25 -1.89 -5.30
C PHE A 63 11.59 -1.05 -6.53
N ASP A 64 12.62 -0.19 -6.43
CA ASP A 64 13.18 0.57 -7.56
C ASP A 64 12.14 1.33 -8.40
N ASN A 65 11.12 1.88 -7.74
CA ASN A 65 9.96 2.56 -8.33
C ASN A 65 9.08 1.70 -9.25
N ASP A 66 9.18 0.37 -9.21
CA ASP A 66 8.22 -0.51 -9.88
C ASP A 66 6.84 -0.36 -9.22
N LEU A 67 5.95 0.36 -9.92
CA LEU A 67 4.62 0.69 -9.43
C LEU A 67 3.79 -0.55 -9.04
N ILE A 68 3.92 -1.65 -9.77
CA ILE A 68 3.16 -2.87 -9.51
C ILE A 68 3.64 -3.51 -8.21
N ARG A 69 4.95 -3.66 -8.02
CA ARG A 69 5.50 -4.23 -6.78
C ARG A 69 5.23 -3.32 -5.59
N VAL A 70 5.25 -2.00 -5.78
CA VAL A 70 4.90 -1.04 -4.72
C VAL A 70 3.44 -1.20 -4.28
N ILE A 71 2.49 -1.20 -5.23
CA ILE A 71 1.06 -1.36 -4.94
C ILE A 71 0.81 -2.72 -4.27
N ALA A 72 1.35 -3.80 -4.82
CA ALA A 72 1.21 -5.13 -4.24
C ALA A 72 1.80 -5.21 -2.83
N SER A 73 2.95 -4.56 -2.59
CA SER A 73 3.59 -4.51 -1.28
C SER A 73 2.82 -3.70 -0.25
N TYR A 74 2.07 -2.70 -0.68
CA TYR A 74 1.26 -1.91 0.24
C TYR A 74 0.17 -2.77 0.89
N ASN A 75 -0.50 -3.63 0.10
CA ASN A 75 -1.56 -4.52 0.57
C ASN A 75 -1.02 -5.83 1.19
N ALA A 76 -0.10 -6.53 0.53
CA ALA A 76 0.39 -7.84 0.97
C ALA A 76 1.65 -7.78 1.85
N GLY A 77 2.29 -6.62 1.96
CA GLY A 77 3.55 -6.44 2.67
C GLY A 77 4.78 -6.79 1.81
N PRO A 78 5.91 -6.06 1.98
CA PRO A 78 7.11 -6.18 1.14
C PRO A 78 7.79 -7.56 1.23
N HIS A 79 7.64 -8.27 2.35
CA HIS A 79 8.20 -9.62 2.52
C HIS A 79 7.57 -10.62 1.57
N ASN A 80 6.25 -10.53 1.35
CA ASN A 80 5.55 -11.41 0.42
C ASN A 80 5.97 -11.09 -1.02
N ILE A 81 6.08 -9.82 -1.38
CA ILE A 81 6.51 -9.43 -2.73
C ILE A 81 7.95 -9.86 -3.00
N LYS A 82 8.87 -9.72 -2.05
CA LYS A 82 10.25 -10.24 -2.17
C LYS A 82 10.30 -11.76 -2.40
N LYS A 83 9.39 -12.52 -1.77
CA LYS A 83 9.28 -13.97 -2.03
C LYS A 83 8.71 -14.26 -3.41
N TRP A 84 7.69 -13.51 -3.84
CA TRP A 84 7.06 -13.72 -5.14
C TRP A 84 7.96 -13.30 -6.30
N ASN A 85 8.72 -12.21 -6.17
CA ASN A 85 9.74 -11.83 -7.16
C ASN A 85 10.77 -12.95 -7.39
N LYS A 86 11.22 -13.62 -6.33
CA LYS A 86 12.12 -14.78 -6.46
C LYS A 86 11.45 -15.99 -7.09
N ARG A 87 10.17 -16.21 -6.77
CA ARG A 87 9.39 -17.36 -7.30
C ARG A 87 9.06 -17.20 -8.77
N PHE A 88 8.85 -15.96 -9.22
CA PHE A 88 8.42 -15.58 -10.56
C PHE A 88 9.52 -14.74 -11.23
N ASP A 89 10.78 -15.15 -11.04
CA ASP A 89 11.91 -14.45 -11.63
C ASP A 89 11.81 -14.50 -13.16
N GLY A 90 12.10 -13.36 -13.81
CA GLY A 90 11.93 -13.18 -15.24
C GLY A 90 10.50 -12.91 -15.74
N TYR A 91 9.47 -12.93 -14.87
CA TYR A 91 8.10 -12.60 -15.29
C TYR A 91 7.96 -11.11 -15.55
N GLU A 92 7.26 -10.77 -16.63
CA GLU A 92 6.83 -9.41 -16.90
C GLU A 92 5.78 -8.94 -15.89
N ASN A 93 5.43 -7.67 -15.98
CA ASN A 93 4.55 -6.99 -15.03
C ASN A 93 3.14 -7.56 -14.98
N ASP A 94 2.56 -7.86 -16.13
CA ASP A 94 1.25 -8.49 -16.26
C ASP A 94 1.26 -9.95 -15.81
N GLU A 95 2.28 -10.73 -16.22
CA GLU A 95 2.49 -12.11 -15.76
C GLU A 95 2.62 -12.19 -14.23
N PHE A 96 3.40 -11.27 -13.64
CA PHE A 96 3.54 -11.17 -12.19
C PHE A 96 2.19 -10.89 -11.52
N VAL A 97 1.42 -9.92 -12.04
CA VAL A 97 0.10 -9.58 -11.50
C VAL A 97 -0.81 -10.80 -11.52
N GLU A 98 -0.92 -11.50 -12.64
CA GLU A 98 -1.78 -12.69 -12.75
C GLU A 98 -1.29 -13.87 -11.88
N SER A 99 -0.02 -13.87 -11.50
CA SER A 99 0.58 -14.90 -10.64
C SER A 99 0.48 -14.59 -9.13
N ILE A 100 -0.06 -13.44 -8.73
CA ILE A 100 -0.22 -13.06 -7.31
C ILE A 100 -1.10 -14.10 -6.58
N PRO A 101 -0.58 -14.84 -5.59
CA PRO A 101 -1.32 -15.93 -4.95
C PRO A 101 -2.50 -15.46 -4.10
N PHE A 102 -2.42 -14.24 -3.56
CA PHE A 102 -3.45 -13.69 -2.70
C PHE A 102 -4.52 -13.03 -3.56
N LYS A 103 -5.72 -13.66 -3.63
CA LYS A 103 -6.86 -13.15 -4.42
C LYS A 103 -7.22 -11.70 -4.09
N GLU A 104 -7.14 -11.33 -2.81
CA GLU A 104 -7.36 -9.94 -2.37
C GLU A 104 -6.34 -8.99 -3.00
N THR A 105 -5.04 -9.31 -2.89
CA THR A 105 -3.95 -8.49 -3.43
C THR A 105 -3.99 -8.42 -4.95
N HIS A 106 -4.28 -9.52 -5.63
CA HIS A 106 -4.48 -9.56 -7.09
C HIS A 106 -5.56 -8.57 -7.52
N GLY A 107 -6.74 -8.63 -6.91
CA GLY A 107 -7.83 -7.69 -7.19
C GLY A 107 -7.49 -6.26 -6.78
N TYR A 108 -6.81 -6.08 -5.65
CA TYR A 108 -6.40 -4.77 -5.14
C TYR A 108 -5.47 -4.05 -6.13
N VAL A 109 -4.44 -4.72 -6.66
CA VAL A 109 -3.50 -4.14 -7.63
C VAL A 109 -4.25 -3.61 -8.84
N LYS A 110 -5.16 -4.41 -9.41
CA LYS A 110 -5.97 -4.02 -10.57
C LYS A 110 -6.86 -2.81 -10.30
N ARG A 111 -7.49 -2.74 -9.11
CA ARG A 111 -8.32 -1.59 -8.72
C ARG A 111 -7.49 -0.32 -8.54
N VAL A 112 -6.33 -0.41 -7.89
CA VAL A 112 -5.46 0.75 -7.67
C VAL A 112 -4.91 1.28 -8.99
N LEU A 113 -4.45 0.41 -9.90
CA LEU A 113 -3.98 0.83 -11.22
C LEU A 113 -5.07 1.53 -12.01
N ARG A 114 -6.31 0.98 -12.02
CA ARG A 114 -7.46 1.63 -12.67
C ARG A 114 -7.70 3.04 -12.11
N SER A 115 -7.73 3.18 -10.79
CA SER A 115 -7.93 4.47 -10.14
C SER A 115 -6.76 5.43 -10.39
N TYR A 116 -5.52 4.94 -10.38
CA TYR A 116 -4.33 5.72 -10.68
C TYR A 116 -4.38 6.34 -12.08
N PHE A 117 -4.64 5.53 -13.11
CA PHE A 117 -4.79 6.05 -14.48
C PHE A 117 -5.96 7.03 -14.59
N LYS A 118 -7.09 6.73 -13.94
CA LYS A 118 -8.23 7.65 -13.94
C LYS A 118 -7.91 9.01 -13.31
N TYR A 119 -7.15 9.03 -12.21
CA TYR A 119 -6.74 10.30 -11.58
C TYR A 119 -5.69 11.05 -12.41
N ASN A 120 -4.81 10.35 -13.12
CA ASN A 120 -3.85 10.99 -14.01
C ASN A 120 -4.53 11.70 -15.19
N GLU A 121 -5.69 11.21 -15.67
CA GLU A 121 -6.48 11.88 -16.73
C GLU A 121 -7.18 13.17 -16.27
N LEU A 122 -7.31 13.39 -14.95
CA LEU A 122 -7.97 14.58 -14.41
C LEU A 122 -7.02 15.78 -14.23
N ASN A 123 -5.73 15.59 -14.51
CA ASN A 123 -4.69 16.61 -14.38
C ASN A 123 -4.37 17.27 -15.73
#